data_AF-A0A0H4PHS1-F1
#
_entry.id   AF-A0A0H4PHS1-F1
#
_cell.length_a   1.000
_cell.length_b   1.000
_cell.length_c   1.000
_cell.angle_alpha   90.00
_cell.angle_beta   90.00
_cell.angle_gamma   90.00
#
_symmetry.space_group_name_H-M   'P 1'
#
loop_
_entity.id
_entity.type
_entity.pdbx_description
1 polymer ?
#
loop_
_entity_poly.entity_id
_entity_poly.type
_entity_poly.pdbx_seq_one_letter_code
_entity_poly.pdbx_strand_id
1 'polypeptide(L)'
;MDTTDIFLYAGYLMIVIGAILAILMPLINSLGDPKSLLKTLIGVVVIGVLFGIAYSSASGDVAAKYMADPFNITPQGAKMVGGVLLTVYALFLLAIVGIVITEINKLIK
;
A
#
# COMPACT_ATOMS: atom_id res chain seq x y z
N MET A 1 14.13 22.69 13.29
CA MET A 1 13.29 21.50 13.46
C MET A 1 12.29 21.86 14.53
N ASP A 2 11.08 22.19 14.10
CA ASP A 2 9.99 22.47 15.02
C ASP A 2 9.42 21.17 15.58
N THR A 3 8.63 21.26 16.64
CA THR A 3 8.00 20.10 17.28
C THR A 3 7.21 19.23 16.29
N THR A 4 6.58 19.85 15.29
CA THR A 4 5.89 19.17 14.18
C THR A 4 6.81 18.31 13.32
N ASP A 5 8.03 18.78 13.04
CA ASP A 5 9.01 18.02 12.24
C ASP A 5 9.44 16.75 12.98
N ILE A 6 9.63 16.85 14.30
CA ILE A 6 10.02 15.72 15.15
C ILE A 6 8.93 14.64 15.13
N PHE A 7 7.66 15.03 15.27
CA PHE A 7 6.54 14.10 15.18
C PHE A 7 6.42 13.47 13.78
N LEU A 8 6.68 14.24 12.72
CA LEU A 8 6.65 13.72 11.34
C LEU A 8 7.74 12.67 11.10
N TYR A 9 8.98 12.96 11.52
CA TYR A 9 10.09 12.01 11.41
C TYR A 9 9.88 10.76 12.27
N ALA A 10 9.36 10.91 13.49
CA ALA A 10 9.01 9.77 14.33
C ALA A 10 7.91 8.91 13.69
N GLY A 11 6.91 9.54 13.06
CA GLY A 11 5.87 8.87 12.30
C GLY A 11 6.42 8.08 11.11
N TYR A 12 7.30 8.70 10.32
CA TYR A 12 7.97 8.00 9.20
C TYR A 12 8.81 6.82 9.68
N LEU A 13 9.55 6.97 10.79
CA LEU A 13 10.30 5.87 11.38
C LEU A 13 9.38 4.70 11.80
N MET A 14 8.27 5.00 12.46
CA MET A 14 7.29 3.99 12.88
C MET A 14 6.66 3.27 11.69
N ILE A 15 6.34 3.99 10.61
CA ILE A 15 5.83 3.39 9.37
C ILE A 15 6.88 2.43 8.78
N VAL A 16 8.14 2.84 8.72
CA VAL A 16 9.22 2.00 8.18
C VAL A 16 9.40 0.73 9.02
N ILE A 17 9.43 0.86 10.35
CA ILE A 17 9.53 -0.31 11.25
C ILE A 17 8.32 -1.22 11.08
N GLY A 18 7.11 -0.66 11.08
CA GLY A 18 5.87 -1.41 10.91
C GLY A 18 5.84 -2.16 9.57
N ALA A 19 6.25 -1.52 8.48
CA ALA A 19 6.32 -2.15 7.16
C ALA A 19 7.33 -3.32 7.14
N ILE A 20 8.50 -3.15 7.76
CA ILE A 20 9.49 -4.22 7.87
C ILE A 20 8.93 -5.40 8.67
N LEU A 21 8.37 -5.16 9.85
CA LEU A 21 7.82 -6.22 10.71
C LEU A 21 6.63 -6.93 10.06
N ALA A 22 5.78 -6.20 9.34
CA ALA A 22 4.64 -6.75 8.61
C ALA A 22 5.05 -7.72 7.49
N ILE A 23 6.27 -7.60 6.96
CA ILE A 23 6.82 -8.52 5.96
C ILE A 23 7.61 -9.65 6.65
N LEU A 24 8.47 -9.31 7.61
CA LEU A 24 9.37 -10.27 8.26
C LEU A 24 8.63 -11.29 9.14
N MET A 25 7.62 -10.86 9.92
CA MET A 25 6.92 -11.80 10.80
C MET A 25 6.19 -12.91 10.05
N PRO A 26 5.38 -12.62 9.00
CA PRO A 26 4.76 -13.69 8.20
C PRO A 26 5.80 -14.56 7.51
N LEU A 27 6.91 -13.96 7.04
CA LEU A 27 7.96 -14.70 6.36
C LEU A 27 8.62 -15.72 7.30
N ILE A 28 9.07 -15.30 8.49
CA ILE A 28 9.65 -16.17 9.52
C ILE A 28 8.68 -17.31 9.88
N ASN A 29 7.40 -16.98 10.09
CA ASN A 29 6.39 -17.97 10.45
C ASN A 29 6.07 -18.96 9.31
N SER A 30 6.32 -18.57 8.05
CA SER A 30 6.06 -19.40 6.87
C SER A 30 7.22 -20.31 6.45
N LEU A 31 8.42 -20.17 7.04
CA LEU A 31 9.59 -20.97 6.66
C LEU A 31 9.44 -22.48 6.96
N GLY A 32 8.62 -22.83 7.96
CA GLY A 32 8.31 -24.23 8.27
C GLY A 32 7.24 -24.85 7.35
N ASP A 33 6.51 -24.03 6.58
CA ASP A 33 5.35 -24.43 5.79
C ASP A 33 5.43 -23.88 4.36
N PRO A 34 6.05 -24.61 3.41
CA PRO A 34 6.24 -24.13 2.04
C PRO A 34 4.93 -23.83 1.30
N LYS A 35 3.83 -24.50 1.67
CA LYS A 35 2.49 -24.19 1.13
C LYS A 35 1.96 -22.84 1.60
N SER A 36 2.26 -22.43 2.83
CA SER A 36 1.88 -21.13 3.37
C SER A 36 2.66 -20.02 2.67
N LEU A 37 3.98 -20.23 2.51
CA LEU A 37 4.87 -19.31 1.81
C LEU A 37 4.41 -19.05 0.37
N LEU A 38 4.01 -20.11 -0.35
CA LEU A 38 3.50 -19.97 -1.73
C LEU A 38 2.22 -19.13 -1.80
N LYS A 39 1.28 -19.28 -0.85
CA LYS A 39 0.06 -18.46 -0.80
C LYS A 39 0.39 -16.99 -0.54
N THR A 40 1.32 -16.71 0.38
CA THR A 40 1.79 -15.34 0.63
C THR A 40 2.43 -14.75 -0.62
N LEU A 41 3.28 -15.50 -1.32
CA LEU A 41 3.91 -15.06 -2.56
C LEU A 41 2.88 -14.71 -3.64
N ILE A 42 1.86 -15.56 -3.82
CA ILE A 42 0.75 -15.29 -4.74
C ILE A 42 0.05 -13.99 -4.35
N GLY A 43 -0.23 -13.76 -3.06
CA GLY A 43 -0.82 -12.52 -2.57
C GLY A 43 0.03 -11.29 -2.93
N VAL A 44 1.34 -11.35 -2.71
CA VAL A 44 2.28 -10.25 -3.05
C VAL A 44 2.30 -10.00 -4.55
N VAL A 45 2.33 -11.05 -5.37
CA VAL A 45 2.30 -10.92 -6.84
C VAL A 45 1.01 -10.27 -7.31
N VAL A 46 -0.15 -10.68 -6.77
CA VAL A 46 -1.45 -10.08 -7.11
C VAL A 46 -1.46 -8.58 -6.77
N ILE A 47 -0.96 -8.20 -5.60
CA ILE A 47 -0.85 -6.78 -5.21
C ILE A 47 0.11 -6.04 -6.15
N GLY A 48 1.24 -6.65 -6.51
CA GLY A 48 2.21 -6.05 -7.43
C GLY A 48 1.63 -5.80 -8.82
N VAL A 49 0.86 -6.74 -9.36
CA VAL A 49 0.16 -6.58 -10.65
C VAL A 49 -0.89 -5.49 -10.55
N LEU A 50 -1.69 -5.48 -9.48
CA LEU A 50 -2.71 -4.46 -9.25
C LEU A 50 -2.08 -3.06 -9.12
N PHE A 51 -0.96 -2.93 -8.39
CA PHE A 51 -0.19 -1.70 -8.32
C PHE A 51 0.35 -1.28 -9.69
N GLY A 52 0.84 -2.23 -10.51
CA GLY A 52 1.29 -1.93 -11.88
C GLY A 52 0.18 -1.33 -12.74
N ILE A 53 -1.05 -1.84 -12.63
CA ILE A 53 -2.23 -1.31 -13.34
C ILE A 53 -2.63 0.07 -12.77
N ALA A 54 -2.62 0.23 -11.46
CA ALA A 54 -2.96 1.49 -10.81
C ALA A 54 -1.93 2.60 -11.15
N TYR A 55 -0.64 2.27 -11.12
CA TYR A 55 0.45 3.18 -11.47
C TYR A 55 0.44 3.54 -12.95
N SER A 56 0.10 2.60 -13.85
CA SER A 56 -0.03 2.91 -15.28
C SER A 56 -1.21 3.85 -15.56
N SER A 57 -2.28 3.73 -14.78
CA SER A 57 -3.48 4.57 -14.86
C SER A 57 -3.34 5.92 -14.13
N ALA A 58 -2.36 6.06 -13.24
CA ALA A 58 -2.14 7.28 -12.47
C ALA A 58 -1.55 8.40 -13.34
N SER A 59 -2.10 9.61 -13.21
CA SER A 59 -1.57 10.82 -13.82
C SER A 59 -0.41 11.39 -12.99
N GLY A 60 0.64 11.86 -13.67
CA GLY A 60 1.72 12.63 -13.05
C GLY A 60 1.53 14.14 -13.14
N ASP A 61 0.31 14.59 -13.47
CA ASP A 61 0.03 16.01 -13.66
C ASP A 61 0.09 16.76 -12.33
N VAL A 62 0.94 17.77 -12.28
CA VAL A 62 1.13 18.62 -11.12
C VAL A 62 0.90 20.06 -11.56
N ALA A 63 0.04 20.79 -10.85
CA ALA A 63 -0.14 22.21 -11.14
C ALA A 63 1.16 22.97 -10.88
N ALA A 64 1.51 23.92 -11.75
CA ALA A 64 2.78 24.66 -11.69
C ALA A 64 3.08 25.29 -10.31
N LYS A 65 2.03 25.69 -9.57
CA LYS A 65 2.14 26.22 -8.19
C LYS A 65 2.69 25.23 -7.15
N TYR A 66 2.62 23.93 -7.42
CA TYR A 66 3.12 22.87 -6.53
C TYR A 66 4.48 22.32 -6.97
N MET A 67 4.96 22.70 -8.15
CA MET A 67 6.30 22.36 -8.64
C MET A 67 7.38 23.29 -8.06
N ALA A 68 6.99 24.48 -7.57
CA ALA A 68 7.89 25.43 -6.94
C ALA A 68 8.02 25.19 -5.41
N ASP A 69 8.98 25.89 -4.79
CA ASP A 69 9.11 25.98 -3.34
C ASP A 69 7.77 26.42 -2.70
N PRO A 70 7.35 25.84 -1.57
CA PRO A 70 8.06 24.87 -0.72
C PRO A 70 7.78 23.39 -1.05
N PHE A 71 6.93 23.09 -2.04
CA PHE A 71 6.39 21.75 -2.24
C PHE A 71 7.24 20.88 -3.16
N ASN A 72 7.88 21.50 -4.16
CA ASN A 72 8.84 20.87 -5.08
C ASN A 72 8.37 19.49 -5.63
N ILE A 73 7.07 19.36 -5.92
CA ILE A 73 6.48 18.08 -6.33
C ILE A 73 6.88 17.78 -7.76
N THR A 74 7.59 16.68 -7.95
CA THR A 74 7.95 16.19 -9.28
C THR A 74 6.79 15.40 -9.91
N PRO A 75 6.65 15.41 -11.25
CA PRO A 75 5.68 14.57 -11.94
C PRO A 75 5.81 13.08 -11.59
N GLN A 76 7.04 12.58 -11.42
CA GLN A 76 7.27 11.20 -10.97
C GLN A 76 6.74 10.96 -9.55
N GLY A 77 7.00 11.89 -8.61
CA GLY A 77 6.51 11.80 -7.25
C GLY A 77 4.98 11.78 -7.19
N ALA A 78 4.33 12.67 -7.93
CA ALA A 78 2.87 12.72 -8.01
C ALA A 78 2.27 11.44 -8.60
N LYS A 79 2.86 10.91 -9.68
CA LYS A 79 2.41 9.65 -10.28
C LYS A 79 2.57 8.47 -9.33
N MET A 80 3.66 8.40 -8.58
CA MET A 80 3.90 7.36 -7.57
C MET A 80 2.84 7.41 -6.47
N VAL A 81 2.62 8.59 -5.88
CA VAL A 81 1.60 8.79 -4.85
C VAL A 81 0.21 8.42 -5.37
N GLY A 82 -0.15 8.89 -6.57
CA GLY A 82 -1.43 8.56 -7.22
C GLY A 82 -1.60 7.05 -7.46
N GLY A 83 -0.55 6.37 -7.93
CA GLY A 83 -0.57 4.92 -8.13
C GLY A 83 -0.77 4.13 -6.82
N VAL A 84 -0.08 4.54 -5.75
CA VAL A 84 -0.26 3.94 -4.42
C VAL A 84 -1.68 4.19 -3.91
N LEU A 85 -2.20 5.42 -4.06
CA LEU A 85 -3.53 5.79 -3.59
C LEU A 85 -4.63 4.97 -4.29
N LEU A 86 -4.55 4.84 -5.61
CA LEU A 86 -5.48 4.03 -6.40
C LEU A 86 -5.42 2.55 -6.01
N THR A 87 -4.22 2.03 -5.74
CA THR A 87 -4.02 0.66 -5.25
C THR A 87 -4.74 0.44 -3.92
N VAL A 88 -4.59 1.38 -2.97
CA VAL A 88 -5.25 1.31 -1.67
C VAL A 88 -6.77 1.38 -1.82
N TYR A 89 -7.31 2.26 -2.68
CA TYR A 89 -8.75 2.34 -2.92
C TYR A 89 -9.33 1.05 -3.53
N ALA A 90 -8.61 0.46 -4.48
CA ALA A 90 -9.01 -0.82 -5.05
C ALA A 90 -9.00 -1.94 -4.00
N LEU A 91 -7.94 -2.05 -3.20
CA LEU A 91 -7.86 -3.04 -2.12
C LEU A 91 -8.94 -2.83 -1.05
N PHE A 92 -9.26 -1.58 -0.73
CA PHE A 92 -10.32 -1.24 0.21
C PHE A 92 -11.69 -1.72 -0.28
N LEU A 93 -12.03 -1.46 -1.55
CA LEU A 93 -13.28 -1.96 -2.15
C LEU A 93 -13.31 -3.49 -2.21
N LEU A 94 -12.21 -4.13 -2.62
CA LEU A 94 -12.10 -5.58 -2.62
C LEU A 94 -12.26 -6.18 -1.21
N ALA A 95 -11.72 -5.52 -0.19
CA ALA A 95 -11.90 -5.94 1.20
C ALA A 95 -13.36 -5.87 1.63
N ILE A 96 -14.07 -4.78 1.32
CA ILE A 96 -15.51 -4.65 1.62
C ILE A 96 -16.30 -5.78 0.94
N VAL A 97 -16.08 -6.00 -0.36
CA VAL A 97 -16.75 -7.07 -1.12
C VAL A 97 -16.45 -8.44 -0.52
N GLY A 98 -15.19 -8.68 -0.16
CA GLY A 98 -14.75 -9.92 0.49
C GLY A 98 -15.45 -10.16 1.83
N ILE A 99 -15.61 -9.10 2.65
CA ILE A 99 -16.34 -9.18 3.92
C ILE A 99 -17.80 -9.54 3.67
N VAL A 100 -18.49 -8.83 2.77
CA VAL A 100 -19.91 -9.10 2.46
C VAL A 100 -20.13 -10.53 1.97
N ILE A 101 -19.30 -11.02 1.05
CA ILE A 101 -19.38 -12.41 0.57
C ILE A 101 -19.15 -13.40 1.71
N THR A 102 -18.20 -13.10 2.60
CA THR A 102 -17.89 -13.98 3.74
C THR A 102 -19.05 -14.03 4.73
N GLU A 103 -19.70 -12.90 5.01
CA GLU A 103 -20.88 -12.84 5.88
C GLU A 103 -22.08 -13.58 5.27
N ILE A 104 -22.36 -13.38 3.98
CA ILE A 104 -23.45 -14.11 3.29
C ILE A 104 -23.20 -15.61 3.33
N ASN A 105 -21.98 -16.06 3.03
CA ASN A 105 -21.65 -17.49 3.06
C ASN A 105 -21.80 -18.12 4.45
N LYS A 106 -21.54 -17.36 5.52
CA LYS A 106 -21.77 -17.80 6.91
C LYS A 106 -23.24 -17.86 7.31
N LEU A 107 -24.12 -17.14 6.62
CA LEU A 107 -25.57 -17.19 6.86
C LEU A 107 -26.23 -18.35 6.11
N ILE A 108 -25.64 -18.76 4.97
CA ILE A 108 -26.16 -19.84 4.14
C ILE A 108 -25.63 -21.22 4.59
N LYS A 109 -24.41 -21.30 5.12
CA LYS A 109 -23.84 -22.51 5.74
C LYS A 109 -23.98 -22.49 7.25
#